data_AF-A0A1Z9H108-F1
#
_entry.id   AF-A0A1Z9H108-F1
#
_cell.length_a   1.000
_cell.length_b   1.000
_cell.length_c   1.000
_cell.angle_alpha   90.00
_cell.angle_beta   90.00
_cell.angle_gamma   90.00
#
_symmetry.space_group_name_H-M   'P 1'
#
loop_
_entity.id
_entity.type
_entity.pdbx_description
1 polymer ?
#
loop_
_entity_poly.entity_id
_entity_poly.type
_entity_poly.pdbx_seq_one_letter_code
_entity_poly.pdbx_strand_id
1 'polypeptide(L)'
;MIIAEIDNNVGLPESRLIFGRKGNKVVKKYRCTFGRKKGRIVTNPSVCSAPLDIKKRFTLKKTRARMGQRIIRKALRTKRFNPASRRVAQMNKALRRR
;
A
#
# COMPACT_ATOMS: atom_id res chain seq x y z
N MET A 1 -3.31 -12.05 -29.16
CA MET A 1 -4.40 -11.12 -29.53
C MET A 1 -5.70 -11.88 -29.31
N ILE A 2 -6.61 -11.60 -28.40
CA ILE A 2 -6.90 -10.45 -27.55
C ILE A 2 -7.46 -11.06 -26.25
N ILE A 3 -6.65 -11.16 -25.21
CA ILE A 3 -7.20 -11.01 -23.85
C ILE A 3 -6.71 -9.63 -23.49
N ALA A 4 -7.68 -8.72 -23.58
CA ALA A 4 -7.52 -7.29 -23.47
C ALA A 4 -6.45 -6.94 -22.43
N GLU A 5 -5.52 -6.11 -22.89
CA GLU A 5 -4.98 -5.05 -22.09
C GLU A 5 -6.14 -4.46 -21.28
N ILE A 6 -6.29 -4.90 -20.03
CA ILE A 6 -7.00 -4.10 -19.06
C ILE A 6 -6.07 -2.93 -18.84
N ASP A 7 -6.32 -1.94 -19.69
CA ASP A 7 -5.73 -0.64 -19.61
C ASP A 7 -5.75 -0.22 -18.15
N ASN A 8 -4.54 0.08 -17.70
CA ASN A 8 -4.33 0.82 -16.50
C ASN A 8 -5.12 2.11 -16.71
N ASN A 9 -6.28 2.26 -16.06
CA ASN A 9 -7.20 3.41 -16.04
C ASN A 9 -8.63 3.18 -16.60
N VAL A 10 -9.24 2.01 -16.38
CA VAL A 10 -10.70 1.99 -16.12
C VAL A 10 -10.90 2.46 -14.68
N GLY A 11 -11.40 3.69 -14.54
CA GLY A 11 -11.75 4.30 -13.27
C GLY A 11 -12.90 3.54 -12.60
N LEU A 12 -12.62 2.41 -11.95
CA LEU A 12 -13.36 2.09 -10.75
C LEU A 12 -12.98 3.19 -9.75
N PRO A 13 -13.91 4.01 -9.26
CA PRO A 13 -13.64 5.09 -8.28
C PRO A 13 -13.07 4.55 -6.95
N GLU A 14 -12.89 3.25 -6.87
CA GLU A 14 -12.72 2.45 -5.68
C GLU A 14 -11.28 2.39 -5.15
N SER A 15 -10.29 2.41 -6.06
CA SER A 15 -8.90 2.31 -5.65
C SER A 15 -7.91 2.92 -6.64
N ARG A 16 -6.87 3.56 -6.12
CA ARG A 16 -5.78 4.16 -6.89
C ARG A 16 -4.59 3.20 -6.93
N LEU A 17 -4.00 2.99 -8.10
CA LEU A 17 -2.77 2.20 -8.26
C LEU A 17 -1.58 2.90 -7.59
N ILE A 18 -0.76 2.15 -6.86
CA ILE A 18 0.44 2.62 -6.15
C ILE A 18 1.51 1.52 -6.20
N PHE A 19 2.79 1.89 -6.22
CA PHE A 19 3.87 0.93 -6.08
C PHE A 19 4.23 0.69 -4.61
N GLY A 20 4.50 -0.57 -4.28
CA GLY A 20 4.97 -1.00 -2.97
C GLY A 20 6.10 -2.01 -3.06
N ARG A 21 6.66 -2.36 -1.89
CA ARG A 21 7.70 -3.39 -1.77
C ARG A 21 7.13 -4.65 -1.13
N LYS A 22 7.58 -5.82 -1.60
CA LYS A 22 7.44 -7.13 -0.93
C LYS A 22 8.83 -7.78 -0.94
N GLY A 23 9.46 -7.89 0.23
CA GLY A 23 10.87 -8.33 0.30
C GLY A 23 11.78 -7.40 -0.51
N ASN A 24 12.56 -7.93 -1.44
CA ASN A 24 13.42 -7.12 -2.31
C ASN A 24 12.77 -6.75 -3.65
N LYS A 25 11.53 -7.19 -3.89
CA LYS A 25 10.81 -6.95 -5.15
C LYS A 25 9.88 -5.74 -5.04
N VAL A 26 9.77 -5.00 -6.15
CA VAL A 26 8.76 -3.97 -6.36
C VAL A 26 7.49 -4.64 -6.88
N VAL A 27 6.35 -4.31 -6.29
CA VAL A 27 5.05 -4.86 -6.66
C VAL A 27 4.03 -3.74 -6.83
N LYS A 28 3.06 -3.94 -7.72
CA LYS A 28 1.86 -3.10 -7.80
C LYS A 28 0.99 -3.36 -6.55
N LYS A 29 0.41 -2.29 -6.02
CA LYS A 29 -0.53 -2.27 -4.90
C LYS A 29 -1.64 -1.27 -5.20
N TYR A 30 -2.68 -1.29 -4.37
CA TYR A 30 -3.83 -0.42 -4.52
C TYR A 30 -4.07 0.36 -3.23
N ARG A 31 -4.41 1.64 -3.34
CA ARG A 31 -4.84 2.49 -2.24
C ARG A 31 -6.34 2.65 -2.31
N CYS A 32 -7.06 2.24 -1.26
CA CYS A 32 -8.49 2.47 -1.16
C CYS A 32 -8.78 3.98 -1.10
N THR A 33 -9.66 4.47 -1.95
CA THR A 33 -10.02 5.90 -2.09
C THR A 33 -11.24 6.28 -1.24
N PHE A 34 -12.14 5.34 -1.02
CA PHE A 34 -13.47 5.52 -0.44
C PHE A 34 -13.73 4.50 0.69
N GLY A 35 -14.82 4.71 1.44
CA GLY A 35 -15.31 3.83 2.49
C GLY A 35 -14.48 3.80 3.78
N ARG A 36 -14.82 2.85 4.67
CA ARG A 36 -14.24 2.72 6.03
C ARG A 36 -12.74 2.37 6.04
N LYS A 37 -12.19 1.95 4.90
CA LYS A 37 -10.78 1.58 4.68
C LYS A 37 -10.00 2.62 3.87
N LYS A 38 -10.56 3.83 3.68
CA LYS A 38 -9.90 4.94 2.97
C LYS A 38 -8.46 5.14 3.41
N GLY A 39 -7.56 5.25 2.43
CA GLY A 39 -6.13 5.44 2.64
C GLY A 39 -5.30 4.17 2.92
N ARG A 40 -5.95 3.01 3.12
CA ARG A 40 -5.23 1.73 3.30
C ARG A 40 -4.62 1.27 1.98
N ILE A 41 -3.35 0.81 2.04
CA ILE A 41 -2.67 0.18 0.90
C ILE A 41 -2.84 -1.34 1.01
N VAL A 42 -3.40 -1.96 -0.04
CA VAL A 42 -3.75 -3.37 -0.12
C VAL A 42 -3.10 -4.03 -1.35
N THR A 43 -3.02 -5.36 -1.34
CA THR A 43 -2.55 -6.14 -2.50
C THR A 43 -3.65 -6.37 -3.52
N ASN A 44 -4.89 -6.62 -3.06
CA ASN A 44 -6.04 -6.89 -3.90
C ASN A 44 -7.09 -5.77 -3.70
N PRO A 45 -7.73 -5.27 -4.77
CA PRO A 45 -8.68 -4.17 -4.69
C PRO A 45 -9.95 -4.52 -3.90
N SER A 46 -10.44 -5.77 -3.98
CA SER A 46 -11.64 -6.25 -3.27
C SER A 46 -11.58 -6.10 -1.74
N VAL A 47 -10.37 -5.99 -1.18
CA VAL A 47 -10.16 -5.78 0.26
C VAL A 47 -10.66 -4.41 0.73
N CYS A 48 -10.81 -3.44 -0.16
CA CYS A 48 -11.30 -2.10 0.15
C CYS A 48 -12.76 -2.10 0.63
N SER A 49 -13.60 -2.95 0.03
CA SER A 49 -15.03 -3.04 0.33
C SER A 49 -15.36 -4.06 1.42
N ALA A 50 -14.43 -4.97 1.73
CA ALA A 50 -14.61 -5.96 2.80
C ALA A 50 -14.81 -5.31 4.19
N PRO A 51 -15.46 -6.00 5.15
CA PRO A 51 -15.62 -5.51 6.51
C PRO A 51 -14.29 -5.34 7.26
N LEU A 52 -14.35 -4.65 8.40
CA LEU A 52 -13.19 -4.38 9.27
C LEU A 52 -13.04 -5.49 10.32
N ASP A 53 -11.87 -6.12 10.35
CA ASP A 53 -11.52 -7.07 11.42
C ASP A 53 -11.25 -6.35 12.75
N ILE A 54 -12.25 -6.32 13.63
CA ILE A 54 -12.21 -5.62 14.91
C ILE A 54 -11.08 -6.17 15.81
N LYS A 55 -10.94 -7.50 15.88
CA LYS A 55 -9.88 -8.17 16.66
C LYS A 55 -8.48 -7.68 16.26
N LYS A 56 -8.20 -7.63 14.94
CA LYS A 56 -6.90 -7.15 14.41
C LYS A 56 -6.65 -5.67 14.69
N ARG A 57 -7.71 -4.86 14.77
CA ARG A 57 -7.58 -3.44 15.13
C ARG A 57 -7.12 -3.28 16.58
N PHE A 58 -7.71 -4.04 17.50
CA PHE A 58 -7.30 -4.01 18.90
C PHE A 58 -5.88 -4.53 19.12
N THR A 59 -5.49 -5.63 18.47
CA THR A 59 -4.11 -6.13 18.56
C THR A 59 -3.10 -5.15 17.97
N LEU A 60 -3.43 -4.49 16.86
CA LEU A 60 -2.59 -3.45 16.29
C LEU A 60 -2.44 -2.23 17.23
N LYS A 61 -3.51 -1.84 17.94
CA LYS A 61 -3.45 -0.76 18.94
C LYS A 61 -2.49 -1.11 20.08
N LYS A 62 -2.60 -2.33 20.63
CA LYS A 62 -1.70 -2.83 21.68
C LYS A 62 -0.24 -2.91 21.21
N THR A 63 0.02 -3.44 20.02
CA THR A 63 1.38 -3.55 19.47
C THR A 63 2.00 -2.20 19.14
N ARG A 64 1.22 -1.22 18.66
CA ARG A 64 1.68 0.16 18.45
C ARG A 64 2.06 0.85 19.76
N ALA A 65 1.29 0.66 20.83
CA ALA A 65 1.61 1.20 22.15
C ALA A 65 2.95 0.63 22.66
N ARG A 66 3.16 -0.69 22.54
CA ARG A 66 4.37 -1.35 23.04
C ARG A 66 5.62 -1.13 22.18
N MET A 67 5.50 -1.13 20.85
CA MET A 67 6.65 -1.17 19.94
C MET A 67 6.67 -0.11 18.84
N GLY A 68 5.73 0.85 18.87
CA GLY A 68 5.57 1.84 17.79
C GLY A 68 6.87 2.56 17.44
N GLN A 69 7.58 3.09 18.45
CA GLN A 69 8.84 3.83 18.23
C GLN A 69 9.95 2.98 17.62
N ARG A 70 10.06 1.72 18.04
CA ARG A 70 11.04 0.77 17.49
C ARG A 70 10.73 0.44 16.03
N ILE A 71 9.45 0.23 15.70
CA ILE A 71 9.00 -0.05 14.33
C ILE A 71 9.28 1.13 13.42
N ILE A 72 9.02 2.37 13.86
CA ILE A 72 9.29 3.59 13.09
C ILE A 72 10.77 3.72 12.78
N ARG A 73 11.66 3.57 13.79
CA ARG A 73 13.11 3.63 13.60
C ARG A 73 13.61 2.60 12.58
N LYS A 74 13.17 1.35 12.69
CA LYS A 74 13.52 0.29 11.74
C LYS A 74 13.00 0.62 10.33
N ALA A 75 11.76 1.09 10.21
CA ALA A 75 11.18 1.46 8.92
C ALA A 75 11.93 2.61 8.24
N LEU A 76 12.35 3.64 8.99
CA LEU A 76 13.16 4.75 8.46
C LEU A 76 14.51 4.26 7.94
N ARG A 77 15.20 3.40 8.72
CA ARG A 77 16.45 2.76 8.27
C ARG A 77 16.24 1.99 6.96
N THR A 78 15.20 1.15 6.88
CA THR A 78 14.91 0.37 5.66
C THR A 78 14.55 1.25 4.46
N LYS A 79 13.85 2.38 4.67
CA LYS A 79 13.51 3.31 3.59
C LYS A 79 14.73 4.04 3.04
N ARG A 80 15.72 4.33 3.89
CA ARG A 80 16.98 5.00 3.50
C ARG A 80 17.89 4.08 2.71
N PHE A 81 18.15 2.86 3.21
CA PHE A 81 19.21 2.01 2.66
C PHE A 81 18.74 1.01 1.60
N ASN A 82 17.51 0.50 1.64
CA ASN A 82 17.10 -0.56 0.72
C ASN A 82 16.87 0.00 -0.71
N PRO A 83 17.53 -0.54 -1.74
CA PRO A 83 17.42 -0.04 -3.11
C PRO A 83 15.99 -0.15 -3.68
N ALA A 84 15.27 -1.23 -3.35
CA ALA A 84 13.88 -1.40 -3.76
C ALA A 84 12.96 -0.35 -3.08
N SER A 85 13.22 0.02 -1.83
CA SER A 85 12.46 1.09 -1.15
C SER A 85 12.68 2.45 -1.81
N ARG A 86 13.93 2.76 -2.22
CA ARG A 86 14.26 4.00 -2.95
C ARG A 86 13.57 4.04 -4.31
N ARG A 87 13.61 2.95 -5.07
CA ARG A 87 12.92 2.82 -6.36
C ARG A 87 11.41 3.04 -6.22
N VAL A 88 10.76 2.43 -5.22
CA VAL A 88 9.33 2.63 -4.93
C VAL A 88 8.99 4.10 -4.68
N ALA A 89 9.83 4.82 -3.94
CA ALA A 89 9.62 6.25 -3.71
C ALA A 89 9.71 7.06 -5.02
N GLN A 90 10.66 6.75 -5.89
CA GLN A 90 10.79 7.39 -7.21
C GLN A 90 9.58 7.11 -8.11
N MET A 91 9.15 5.86 -8.23
CA MET A 91 7.98 5.50 -9.05
C MET A 91 6.70 6.17 -8.55
N ASN A 92 6.48 6.20 -7.23
CA ASN A 92 5.31 6.88 -6.68
C ASN A 92 5.37 8.42 -6.85
N LYS A 93 6.58 9.01 -6.88
CA LYS A 93 6.75 10.44 -7.18
C LYS A 93 6.41 10.73 -8.64
N ALA A 94 6.87 9.89 -9.57
CA ALA A 94 6.52 10.00 -10.99
C ALA A 94 5.00 9.86 -11.21
N LEU A 95 4.37 8.90 -10.53
CA LEU A 95 2.92 8.65 -10.59
C LEU A 95 2.05 9.80 -10.04
N ARG A 96 2.62 10.74 -9.28
CA ARG A 96 1.91 11.93 -8.79
C ARG A 96 2.06 13.14 -9.72
N ARG A 97 3.09 13.15 -10.57
CA ARG A 97 3.33 14.23 -11.53
C ARG A 97 2.46 14.10 -12.78
N ARG A 98 2.06 12.87 -13.08
CA ARG A 98 1.00 12.55 -14.04
C ARG A 98 -0.36 12.73 -13.38
#